data_AF-A0A318K378-F1
#
_entry.id   AF-A0A318K378-F1
#
_cell.length_a   1.000
_cell.length_b   1.000
_cell.length_c   1.000
_cell.angle_alpha   90.00
_cell.angle_beta   90.00
_cell.angle_gamma   90.00
#
_symmetry.space_group_name_H-M   'P 1'
#
loop_
_entity.id
_entity.type
_entity.pdbx_description
1 polymer ?
#
loop_
_entity_poly.entity_id
_entity_poly.type
_entity_poly.pdbx_seq_one_letter_code
_entity_poly.pdbx_strand_id
1 'polypeptide(L)'
;MRNMEMTETKEILWDCYAELDNGVTPGVPVDALTERMLRKNIDPDTYFNALTSGVRDGEFAMLSPGVIALLVGEHAPSSRYMSALS
;
A
#
# COMPACT_ATOMS: atom_id res chain seq x y z
N MET A 1 9.52 -19.87 -7.35
CA MET A 1 9.06 -18.65 -8.03
C MET A 1 7.84 -18.06 -7.30
N ARG A 2 7.95 -17.70 -6.01
CA ARG A 2 6.81 -17.14 -5.22
C ARG A 2 7.10 -15.76 -4.61
N ASN A 3 8.36 -15.31 -4.61
CA ASN A 3 8.74 -14.05 -3.99
C ASN A 3 8.54 -12.84 -4.92
N MET A 4 8.55 -13.02 -6.25
CA MET A 4 8.35 -11.93 -7.20
C MET A 4 6.90 -11.39 -7.18
N GLU A 5 5.90 -12.26 -7.05
CA GLU A 5 4.48 -11.86 -7.03
C GLU A 5 4.10 -11.02 -5.79
N MET A 6 4.71 -11.31 -4.64
CA MET A 6 4.43 -10.58 -3.40
C MET A 6 5.00 -9.16 -3.43
N THR A 7 6.21 -8.98 -3.96
CA THR A 7 6.82 -7.66 -4.11
C THR A 7 6.02 -6.78 -5.07
N GLU A 8 5.61 -7.33 -6.21
CA GLU A 8 4.79 -6.61 -7.20
C GLU A 8 3.42 -6.19 -6.62
N THR A 9 2.77 -7.10 -5.86
CA THR A 9 1.52 -6.78 -5.17
C THR A 9 1.68 -5.66 -4.14
N LYS A 10 2.79 -5.65 -3.39
CA LYS A 10 3.09 -4.58 -2.43
C LYS A 10 3.32 -3.23 -3.12
N GLU A 11 4.00 -3.21 -4.27
CA GLU A 11 4.16 -1.98 -5.06
C GLU A 11 2.82 -1.44 -5.55
N ILE A 12 1.92 -2.32 -6.01
CA ILE A 12 0.55 -1.93 -6.40
C ILE A 12 -0.24 -1.42 -5.19
N LEU A 13 -0.08 -2.05 -4.02
CA LEU A 13 -0.72 -1.61 -2.77
C LEU A 13 -0.27 -0.20 -2.38
N TRP A 14 1.02 0.11 -2.51
CA TRP A 14 1.55 1.45 -2.27
C TRP A 14 1.03 2.48 -3.27
N ASP A 15 1.00 2.13 -4.55
CA ASP A 15 0.46 3.00 -5.60
C ASP A 15 -1.01 3.32 -5.33
N CYS A 16 -1.83 2.31 -5.02
CA CYS A 16 -3.22 2.48 -4.62
C CYS A 16 -3.37 3.34 -3.37
N TYR A 17 -2.51 3.16 -2.37
CA TYR A 17 -2.51 3.99 -1.17
C TYR A 17 -2.20 5.44 -1.52
N ALA A 18 -1.16 5.70 -2.29
CA ALA A 18 -0.75 7.05 -2.68
C ALA A 18 -1.77 7.76 -3.59
N GLU A 19 -2.53 7.03 -4.41
CA GLU A 19 -3.65 7.57 -5.17
C GLU A 19 -4.82 8.02 -4.28
N LEU A 20 -5.00 7.38 -3.12
CA LEU A 20 -6.09 7.65 -2.18
C LEU A 20 -5.67 8.62 -1.07
N ASP A 21 -4.38 8.66 -0.74
CA ASP A 21 -3.80 9.57 0.23
C ASP A 21 -3.86 11.00 -0.34
N ASN A 22 -4.68 11.83 0.28
CA ASN A 22 -4.84 13.22 -0.10
C ASN A 22 -3.84 14.14 0.64
N GLY A 23 -2.90 13.59 1.43
CA GLY A 23 -1.96 14.33 2.26
C GLY A 23 -2.58 15.12 3.42
N VAL A 24 -3.89 15.02 3.65
CA VAL A 24 -4.63 15.76 4.67
C VAL A 24 -5.13 14.82 5.76
N THR A 25 -5.61 13.63 5.40
CA THR A 25 -6.05 12.61 6.36
C THR A 25 -4.90 11.70 6.76
N PRO A 26 -4.78 11.33 8.04
CA PRO A 26 -3.65 10.53 8.53
C PRO A 26 -3.66 9.06 8.06
N GLY A 27 -4.62 8.65 7.23
CA GLY A 27 -4.73 7.29 6.72
C GLY A 27 -5.82 7.14 5.67
N VAL A 28 -5.79 5.99 5.00
CA VAL A 28 -6.72 5.59 3.95
C VAL A 28 -7.65 4.49 4.50
N PRO A 29 -8.97 4.57 4.24
CA PRO A 29 -9.90 3.49 4.58
C PRO A 29 -9.54 2.17 3.87
N VAL A 30 -9.57 1.07 4.61
CA VAL A 30 -9.34 -0.29 4.09
C VAL A 30 -10.30 -0.61 2.96
N ASP A 31 -11.57 -0.23 3.08
CA ASP A 31 -12.58 -0.44 2.02
C ASP A 31 -12.18 0.27 0.71
N ALA A 32 -11.83 1.55 0.77
CA ALA A 32 -11.43 2.32 -0.41
C ALA A 32 -10.17 1.72 -1.07
N LEU A 33 -9.21 1.29 -0.24
CA LEU A 33 -7.99 0.62 -0.71
C LEU A 33 -8.30 -0.73 -1.36
N THR A 34 -9.21 -1.51 -0.76
CA THR A 34 -9.67 -2.81 -1.28
C THR A 34 -10.38 -2.63 -2.63
N GLU A 35 -11.27 -1.65 -2.75
CA GLU A 35 -11.94 -1.33 -4.01
C GLU A 35 -10.95 -0.95 -5.12
N ARG A 36 -9.89 -0.20 -4.79
CA ARG A 36 -8.84 0.13 -5.77
C ARG A 36 -8.02 -1.09 -6.19
N MET A 37 -7.65 -1.96 -5.25
CA MET A 37 -6.93 -3.20 -5.55
C MET A 37 -7.76 -4.14 -6.45
N LEU A 38 -9.06 -4.26 -6.18
CA LEU A 38 -9.99 -5.03 -7.01
C LEU A 38 -10.07 -4.48 -8.45
N ARG A 39 -10.08 -3.15 -8.63
CA ARG A 39 -10.05 -2.52 -9.96
C ARG A 39 -8.76 -2.82 -10.73
N LYS A 40 -7.65 -3.11 -10.04
CA LYS A 40 -6.39 -3.55 -10.64
C LYS A 40 -6.30 -5.07 -10.83
N ASN A 41 -7.43 -5.79 -10.69
CA ASN A 41 -7.53 -7.25 -10.76
C ASN A 41 -6.69 -8.00 -9.72
N ILE A 42 -6.45 -7.38 -8.55
CA ILE A 42 -5.81 -8.07 -7.43
C ILE A 42 -6.89 -8.76 -6.60
N ASP A 43 -6.70 -10.06 -6.38
CA ASP A 43 -7.60 -10.87 -5.57
C ASP A 43 -7.56 -10.44 -4.08
N PRO A 44 -8.72 -10.44 -3.37
CA PRO A 44 -8.77 -10.07 -1.95
C PRO A 44 -7.76 -10.83 -1.08
N ASP A 45 -7.57 -12.13 -1.30
CA ASP A 45 -6.67 -12.97 -0.51
C ASP A 45 -5.21 -12.52 -0.69
N THR A 46 -4.86 -12.16 -1.93
CA THR A 46 -3.53 -11.66 -2.30
C THR A 46 -3.28 -10.28 -1.68
N TYR A 47 -4.29 -9.39 -1.74
CA TYR A 47 -4.27 -8.10 -1.06
C TYR A 47 -4.11 -8.24 0.46
N PHE A 48 -4.91 -9.10 1.11
CA PHE A 48 -4.85 -9.30 2.55
C PHE A 48 -3.49 -9.84 2.99
N ASN A 49 -2.90 -10.75 2.21
CA ASN A 49 -1.55 -11.25 2.46
C ASN A 49 -0.49 -10.15 2.32
N ALA A 50 -0.57 -9.31 1.28
CA ALA A 50 0.35 -8.19 1.07
C ALA A 50 0.23 -7.13 2.18
N LEU A 51 -1.00 -6.75 2.54
CA LEU A 51 -1.28 -5.81 3.62
C LEU A 51 -0.78 -6.35 4.97
N THR A 52 -1.08 -7.61 5.29
CA THR A 52 -0.63 -8.25 6.54
C THR A 52 0.89 -8.35 6.60
N SER A 53 1.53 -8.71 5.48
CA SER A 53 2.99 -8.70 5.41
C SER A 53 3.53 -7.29 5.62
N GLY A 54 2.95 -6.28 4.97
CA GLY A 54 3.42 -4.90 5.10
C GLY A 54 3.21 -4.32 6.50
N VAL A 55 2.13 -4.69 7.19
CA VAL A 55 1.96 -4.36 8.62
C VAL A 55 3.03 -5.05 9.47
N ARG A 56 3.33 -6.32 9.20
CA ARG A 56 4.36 -7.07 9.92
C ARG A 56 5.78 -6.53 9.68
N ASP A 57 6.07 -6.11 8.45
CA ASP A 57 7.33 -5.49 8.04
C ASP A 57 7.45 -4.03 8.52
N GLY A 58 6.39 -3.45 9.10
CA GLY A 58 6.37 -2.08 9.59
C GLY A 58 6.21 -1.02 8.49
N GLU A 59 5.78 -1.43 7.29
CA GLU A 59 5.49 -0.57 6.14
C GLU A 59 4.12 0.11 6.27
N PHE A 60 3.17 -0.54 6.95
CA PHE A 60 1.83 0.00 7.22
C PHE A 60 1.48 -0.11 8.70
N ALA A 61 0.63 0.80 9.17
CA ALA A 61 0.03 0.75 10.50
C ALA A 61 -1.48 0.82 10.41
N MET A 62 -2.18 0.00 11.19
CA MET A 62 -3.61 0.20 11.40
C MET A 62 -3.80 1.29 12.46
N LEU A 63 -4.28 2.47 12.05
CA LEU A 63 -4.54 3.58 12.98
C LEU A 63 -5.83 3.38 13.76
N SER A 64 -6.82 2.75 13.13
CA SER A 64 -8.15 2.50 13.67
C SER A 64 -8.76 1.32 12.91
N PRO A 65 -9.81 0.68 13.45
CA PRO A 65 -10.52 -0.37 12.73
C PRO A 65 -10.95 0.14 11.35
N GLY A 66 -10.43 -0.48 10.28
CA GLY A 66 -10.73 -0.09 8.91
C GLY A 66 -9.97 1.11 8.36
N VAL A 67 -8.94 1.64 9.04
CA VAL A 67 -8.08 2.72 8.54
C VAL A 67 -6.61 2.31 8.64
N ILE A 68 -5.91 2.34 7.50
CA ILE A 68 -4.48 2.06 7.40
C ILE A 68 -3.73 3.36 7.14
N ALA A 69 -2.55 3.51 7.73
CA ALA A 69 -1.58 4.53 7.36
C ALA A 69 -0.34 3.86 6.78
N LEU A 70 0.25 4.51 5.78
CA LEU A 70 1.57 4.16 5.30
C LEU A 70 2.61 4.68 6.31
N LEU A 71 3.39 3.79 6.88
CA LEU A 71 4.54 4.17 7.67
C LEU A 71 5.71 4.36 6.71
N VAL A 72 6.09 5.63 6.51
CA VAL A 72 7.30 5.96 5.73
C VAL A 72 8.52 5.57 6.56
N GLY A 73 8.88 4.29 6.55
CA GLY A 73 10.22 3.82 6.89
C GLY A 73 11.16 3.98 5.70
N GLU A 74 12.47 3.90 5.91
CA GLU A 74 13.58 4.00 4.93
C GLU A 74 13.50 3.07 3.69
N HIS A 75 12.40 2.35 3.51
CA HIS A 75 12.06 1.46 2.39
C HIS A 75 10.87 1.92 1.55
N ALA A 76 10.52 3.21 1.56
CA ALA A 76 9.78 3.78 0.44
C ALA A 76 10.61 3.56 -0.85
N PRO A 77 10.03 3.02 -1.94
CA PRO A 77 10.76 2.76 -3.17
C PRO A 77 11.32 4.09 -3.69
N SER A 78 12.60 4.29 -3.45
CA SER A 78 13.34 5.54 -3.57
C SER A 78 13.63 5.95 -5.01
N SER A 79 12.83 5.51 -5.99
CA SER A 79 13.13 5.74 -7.40
C SER A 79 12.00 6.35 -8.24
N ARG A 80 10.76 6.49 -7.73
CA ARG A 80 9.66 7.02 -8.55
C ARG A 80 9.10 8.38 -8.13
N TYR A 81 9.35 8.82 -6.89
CA TYR A 81 8.92 10.15 -6.41
C TYR A 81 9.96 11.26 -6.60
N MET A 82 11.22 10.95 -6.94
CA MET A 82 12.28 11.95 -7.14
C MET A 82 12.42 12.51 -8.56
N SER A 83 11.63 12.05 -9.54
CA SER A 83 11.75 12.55 -10.93
C SER A 83 10.78 13.69 -11.29
N ALA A 84 10.02 14.24 -10.34
CA ALA A 84 9.08 15.34 -10.61
C ALA A 84 9.62 16.74 -10.22
N LEU A 85 10.91 16.87 -9.91
CA LEU A 85 11.55 18.15 -9.56
C LEU A 85 12.86 18.42 -10.34
N SER A 86 12.96 17.98 -11.60
CA SER A 86 14.05 18.40 -12.50
C SER A 86 13.50 18.99 -13.78
#